data_AF-A0ABD2T6D6-F1
#
_entry.id   AF-A0ABD2T6D6-F1
#
_cell.length_a   1.000
_cell.length_b   1.000
_cell.length_c   1.000
_cell.angle_alpha   90.00
_cell.angle_beta   90.00
_cell.angle_gamma   90.00
#
_symmetry.space_group_name_H-M   'P 1'
#
loop_
_entity.id
_entity.type
_entity.pdbx_description
1 polymer ?
#
loop_
_entity_poly.entity_id
_entity_poly.type
_entity_poly.pdbx_seq_one_letter_code
_entity_poly.pdbx_strand_id
1 'polypeptide(L)'
;MALAFNWKFAFAALLVLVMQASQATSRDLYEVSIVKKHEQWMVRFGRVYKDDKEKAKRFKIFKDNTEYIDSVNMAGIKPYKLDINEFADLTNEEFRATRNGYRMLSQKKSPEITSFKYENVTVPATMDWRKKGAVTAIKDQGQCGCCWAFSAVAATEGINKIKTGTLISLSEQELVDCDTSSDMGCEGGLMDDAFKFIIKNHGLTTESNYPYQGTDSTCKTGKESSHAAKITSYEDVPA
;
A
#
# COMPACT_ATOMS: atom_id res chain seq x y z
N MET A 1 37.66 64.31 -17.09
CA MET A 1 36.24 63.91 -17.06
C MET A 1 36.10 62.84 -15.98
N ALA A 2 35.65 63.22 -14.78
CA ALA A 2 35.57 62.31 -13.64
C ALA A 2 34.23 61.56 -13.68
N LEU A 3 34.29 60.24 -13.85
CA LEU A 3 33.11 59.37 -13.74
C LEU A 3 32.62 59.44 -12.28
N ALA A 4 31.45 60.03 -12.06
CA ALA A 4 30.79 60.01 -10.77
C ALA A 4 30.41 58.57 -10.42
N PHE A 5 31.17 57.95 -9.51
CA PHE A 5 30.91 56.58 -9.05
C PHE A 5 29.60 56.56 -8.26
N ASN A 6 28.57 55.92 -8.83
CA ASN A 6 27.25 55.91 -8.23
C ASN A 6 27.14 54.77 -7.20
N TRP A 7 27.47 55.10 -5.95
CA TRP A 7 27.47 54.20 -4.79
C TRP A 7 26.14 53.45 -4.59
N LYS A 8 25.01 54.05 -5.00
CA LYS A 8 23.69 53.40 -4.89
C LYS A 8 23.56 52.19 -5.81
N PHE A 9 24.07 52.28 -7.04
CA PHE A 9 24.08 51.14 -7.97
C PHE A 9 25.07 50.06 -7.51
N ALA A 10 26.24 50.46 -7.00
CA ALA A 10 27.21 49.51 -6.44
C ALA A 10 26.64 48.76 -5.22
N PHE A 11 25.92 49.45 -4.32
CA PHE A 11 25.28 48.84 -3.15
C PHE A 11 24.12 47.91 -3.53
N ALA A 12 23.27 48.31 -4.49
CA ALA A 12 22.20 47.46 -4.99
C ALA A 12 22.75 46.18 -5.67
N ALA A 13 23.80 46.31 -6.48
CA ALA A 13 24.46 45.16 -7.10
C ALA A 13 25.07 44.20 -6.05
N LEU A 14 25.71 44.75 -5.01
CA LEU A 14 26.24 43.95 -3.90
C LEU A 14 25.14 43.20 -3.15
N LEU A 15 24.00 43.84 -2.87
CA LEU A 15 22.85 43.18 -2.23
C LEU A 15 22.31 42.03 -3.07
N VAL A 16 22.16 42.21 -4.39
CA VAL A 16 21.72 41.15 -5.29
C VAL A 16 22.70 39.98 -5.28
N LEU A 17 24.01 40.24 -5.32
CA LEU A 17 25.04 39.20 -5.24
C LEU A 17 24.99 38.44 -3.91
N VAL A 18 24.80 39.13 -2.78
CA VAL A 18 24.64 38.49 -1.47
C VAL A 18 23.38 37.63 -1.41
N MET A 19 22.25 38.10 -1.95
CA MET A 19 21.00 37.31 -2.02
C MET A 19 21.17 36.07 -2.90
N GLN A 20 21.83 36.18 -4.05
CA GLN A 20 22.10 35.05 -4.93
C GLN A 20 23.05 34.03 -4.27
N ALA A 21 24.12 34.50 -3.62
CA ALA A 21 25.03 33.63 -2.88
C ALA A 21 24.31 32.90 -1.73
N SER A 22 23.47 33.61 -0.96
CA SER A 22 22.67 33.00 0.11
C SER A 22 21.70 31.95 -0.41
N GLN A 23 21.05 32.18 -1.56
CA GLN A 23 20.17 31.21 -2.20
C GLN A 23 20.95 29.98 -2.68
N ALA A 24 22.13 30.17 -3.29
CA ALA A 24 22.98 29.08 -3.73
C ALA A 24 23.43 28.20 -2.54
N THR A 25 23.95 28.80 -1.48
CA THR A 25 24.35 28.07 -0.26
C THR A 25 23.17 27.35 0.38
N SER A 26 21.98 27.97 0.43
CA SER A 26 20.78 27.32 0.96
C SER A 26 20.38 26.10 0.14
N ARG A 27 20.52 26.16 -1.19
CA ARG A 27 20.25 25.02 -2.08
C ARG A 27 21.26 23.90 -1.83
N ASP A 28 22.54 24.21 -1.76
CA ASP A 28 23.58 23.21 -1.51
C ASP A 28 23.39 22.50 -0.15
N LEU A 29 23.07 23.26 0.90
CA LEU A 29 22.77 22.70 2.22
C LEU A 29 21.53 21.80 2.21
N TYR A 30 20.50 22.18 1.46
CA TYR A 30 19.30 21.36 1.27
C TYR A 30 19.61 20.08 0.49
N GLU A 31 20.39 20.16 -0.59
CA GLU A 31 20.85 18.98 -1.33
C GLU A 31 21.63 18.01 -0.43
N VAL A 32 22.58 18.50 0.35
CA VAL A 32 23.35 17.68 1.30
C VAL A 32 22.44 17.03 2.35
N SER A 33 21.44 17.78 2.84
CA SER A 33 20.45 17.28 3.79
C SER A 33 19.61 16.14 3.20
N ILE A 34 19.11 16.30 1.97
CA ILE A 34 18.25 15.29 1.34
C ILE A 34 19.05 14.03 0.96
N VAL A 35 20.31 14.16 0.54
CA VAL A 35 21.21 13.01 0.29
C VAL A 35 21.40 12.21 1.58
N LYS A 36 21.70 12.88 2.70
CA LYS A 36 21.83 12.21 4.00
C LYS A 36 20.53 11.51 4.41
N LYS A 37 19.39 12.16 4.21
CA LYS A 37 18.06 11.58 4.51
C LYS A 37 17.80 10.32 3.68
N HIS A 38 18.15 10.34 2.39
CA HIS A 38 18.02 9.20 1.50
C HIS A 38 18.90 8.02 1.93
N GLU A 39 20.18 8.24 2.25
CA GLU A 39 21.07 7.17 2.72
C GLU A 39 20.57 6.54 4.03
N GLN A 40 20.09 7.36 4.98
CA GLN A 40 19.49 6.85 6.22
C GLN A 40 18.21 6.04 5.96
N TRP A 41 17.37 6.52 5.06
CA TRP A 41 16.15 5.84 4.64
C TRP A 41 16.47 4.51 3.94
N MET A 42 17.48 4.47 3.06
CA MET A 42 17.92 3.24 2.41
C MET A 42 18.36 2.20 3.42
N VAL A 43 19.14 2.59 4.43
CA VAL A 43 19.54 1.70 5.53
C VAL A 43 18.32 1.20 6.31
N ARG A 44 17.39 2.10 6.65
CA ARG A 44 16.17 1.76 7.41
C ARG A 44 15.30 0.71 6.70
N PHE A 45 15.18 0.81 5.38
CA PHE A 45 14.32 -0.07 4.57
C PHE A 45 15.09 -1.12 3.75
N GLY A 46 16.38 -1.32 4.05
CA GLY A 46 17.21 -2.33 3.39
C GLY A 46 17.32 -2.18 1.87
N ARG A 47 17.32 -0.93 1.37
CA ARG A 47 17.32 -0.65 -0.07
C ARG A 47 18.71 -0.87 -0.66
N VAL A 48 18.77 -1.77 -1.64
CA VAL A 48 19.95 -2.06 -2.44
C VAL A 48 19.58 -1.91 -3.92
N TYR A 49 20.35 -1.12 -4.66
CA TYR A 49 20.11 -0.87 -6.07
C TYR A 49 21.14 -1.62 -6.93
N LYS A 50 20.72 -1.95 -8.15
CA LYS A 50 21.53 -2.72 -9.11
C LYS A 50 22.84 -2.00 -9.49
N ASP A 51 22.76 -0.69 -9.68
CA ASP A 51 23.87 0.16 -10.12
C ASP A 51 23.64 1.63 -9.70
N ASP A 52 24.66 2.45 -9.87
CA ASP A 52 24.63 3.88 -9.52
C ASP A 52 23.59 4.66 -10.34
N LYS A 53 23.27 4.20 -11.55
CA LYS A 53 22.27 4.84 -12.40
C LYS A 53 20.87 4.63 -11.83
N GLU A 54 20.55 3.42 -11.39
CA GLU A 54 19.30 3.14 -10.69
C GLU A 54 19.24 3.86 -9.34
N LYS A 55 20.35 3.88 -8.57
CA LYS A 55 20.40 4.65 -7.32
C LYS A 55 20.13 6.14 -7.55
N ALA A 56 20.69 6.74 -8.61
CA ALA A 56 20.45 8.14 -8.95
C ALA A 56 18.99 8.39 -9.38
N LYS A 57 18.38 7.48 -10.15
CA LYS A 57 16.95 7.54 -10.50
C LYS A 57 16.09 7.51 -9.23
N ARG A 58 16.36 6.56 -8.33
CA ARG A 58 15.61 6.35 -7.09
C ARG A 58 15.75 7.51 -6.12
N PHE A 59 16.96 8.08 -6.01
CA PHE A 59 17.19 9.30 -5.24
C PHE A 59 16.36 10.48 -5.75
N LYS A 60 16.26 10.66 -7.09
CA LYS A 60 15.42 11.72 -7.66
C LYS A 60 13.95 11.54 -7.26
N ILE A 61 13.41 10.33 -7.37
CA ILE A 61 12.04 10.02 -6.97
C ILE A 61 11.83 10.26 -5.47
N PHE A 62 12.79 9.81 -4.64
CA PHE A 62 12.78 10.03 -3.19
C PHE A 62 12.73 11.51 -2.81
N LYS A 63 13.53 12.33 -3.49
CA LYS A 63 13.53 13.78 -3.31
C LYS A 63 12.19 14.39 -3.71
N ASP A 64 11.69 14.08 -4.90
CA ASP A 64 10.40 14.59 -5.40
C ASP A 64 9.25 14.22 -4.44
N ASN A 65 9.24 12.98 -3.94
CA ASN A 65 8.25 12.52 -2.95
C ASN A 65 8.42 13.19 -1.57
N THR A 66 9.65 13.45 -1.13
CA THR A 66 9.90 14.17 0.13
C THR A 66 9.40 15.61 0.05
N GLU A 67 9.66 16.30 -1.06
CA GLU A 67 9.18 17.66 -1.31
C GLU A 67 7.65 17.71 -1.37
N TYR A 68 7.04 16.71 -2.00
CA TYR A 68 5.58 16.55 -2.01
C TYR A 68 5.02 16.38 -0.59
N ILE A 69 5.60 15.50 0.22
CA ILE A 69 5.21 15.28 1.62
C ILE A 69 5.27 16.59 2.42
N ASP A 70 6.39 17.30 2.32
CA ASP A 70 6.59 18.56 3.04
C ASP A 70 5.56 19.61 2.59
N SER A 71 5.29 19.72 1.29
CA SER A 71 4.29 20.66 0.75
C SER A 71 2.87 20.37 1.27
N VAL A 72 2.45 19.10 1.29
CA VAL A 72 1.11 18.70 1.76
C VAL A 72 0.96 18.95 3.25
N ASN A 73 1.99 18.61 4.03
CA ASN A 73 1.99 18.77 5.48
C ASN A 73 2.05 20.24 5.91
N MET A 74 2.82 21.08 5.19
CA MET A 74 2.89 22.53 5.45
C MET A 74 1.59 23.25 5.08
N ALA A 75 0.90 22.83 4.02
CA ALA A 75 -0.38 23.42 3.65
C ALA A 75 -1.43 23.27 4.76
N GLY A 76 -1.41 22.14 5.50
CA GLY A 76 -2.31 21.92 6.64
C GLY A 76 -3.80 21.81 6.26
N ILE A 77 -4.12 21.66 4.98
CA ILE A 77 -5.49 21.63 4.45
C ILE A 77 -6.10 20.22 4.56
N LYS A 78 -5.26 19.18 4.47
CA LYS A 78 -5.73 17.79 4.48
C LYS A 78 -6.00 17.33 5.92
N PRO A 79 -7.02 16.49 6.15
CA PRO A 79 -7.31 15.90 7.46
C PRO A 79 -6.29 14.80 7.86
N TYR A 80 -5.22 14.64 7.09
CA TYR A 80 -4.16 13.67 7.27
C TYR A 80 -2.80 14.30 6.97
N LYS A 81 -1.75 13.64 7.45
CA LYS A 81 -0.36 13.96 7.12
C LYS A 81 0.25 12.82 6.33
N LEU A 82 1.22 13.17 5.48
CA LEU A 82 2.06 12.19 4.80
C LEU A 82 3.37 12.02 5.57
N ASP A 83 4.02 10.88 5.42
CA ASP A 83 5.33 10.60 5.98
C ASP A 83 6.14 9.74 5.01
N ILE A 84 7.46 9.77 5.16
CA ILE A 84 8.37 8.93 4.39
C ILE A 84 8.24 7.50 4.91
N ASN A 85 7.78 6.61 4.03
CA ASN A 85 7.69 5.18 4.27
C ASN A 85 8.54 4.41 3.25
N GLU A 86 8.40 3.09 3.22
CA GLU A 86 9.16 2.23 2.31
C GLU A 86 8.94 2.55 0.81
N PHE A 87 7.86 3.23 0.44
CA PHE A 87 7.52 3.52 -0.96
C PHE A 87 8.08 4.85 -1.45
N ALA A 88 8.90 5.53 -0.65
CA ALA A 88 9.37 6.88 -0.95
C ALA A 88 10.21 6.96 -2.24
N ASP A 89 10.81 5.87 -2.73
CA ASP A 89 11.57 5.83 -3.99
C ASP A 89 10.80 5.29 -5.21
N LEU A 90 9.47 5.15 -5.09
CA LEU A 90 8.60 4.71 -6.18
C LEU A 90 7.78 5.88 -6.75
N THR A 91 7.55 5.87 -8.06
CA THR A 91 6.51 6.72 -8.64
C THR A 91 5.12 6.14 -8.33
N ASN A 92 4.06 6.94 -8.52
CA ASN A 92 2.70 6.46 -8.33
C ASN A 92 2.36 5.32 -9.31
N GLU A 93 2.86 5.38 -10.54
CA GLU A 93 2.69 4.35 -11.56
C GLU A 93 3.40 3.05 -11.16
N GLU A 94 4.66 3.12 -10.71
CA GLU A 94 5.42 1.96 -10.22
C GLU A 94 4.74 1.31 -9.00
N PHE A 95 4.26 2.13 -8.06
CA PHE A 95 3.51 1.67 -6.90
C PHE A 95 2.22 0.95 -7.31
N ARG A 96 1.41 1.56 -8.17
CA ARG A 96 0.14 0.97 -8.63
C ARG A 96 0.35 -0.32 -9.42
N ALA A 97 1.35 -0.35 -10.31
CA ALA A 97 1.61 -1.52 -11.16
C ALA A 97 2.02 -2.77 -10.36
N THR A 98 2.62 -2.60 -9.19
CA THR A 98 3.18 -3.72 -8.39
C THR A 98 2.42 -4.00 -7.09
N ARG A 99 1.63 -3.05 -6.59
CA ARG A 99 0.95 -3.16 -5.29
C ARG A 99 -0.58 -3.07 -5.37
N ASN A 100 -1.14 -2.70 -6.52
CA ASN A 100 -2.59 -2.69 -6.72
C ASN A 100 -2.99 -3.72 -7.77
N GLY A 101 -3.58 -4.84 -7.33
CA GLY A 101 -4.11 -5.87 -8.21
C GLY A 101 -5.61 -6.08 -8.10
N TYR A 102 -6.34 -5.12 -7.54
CA TYR A 102 -7.79 -5.16 -7.62
C TYR A 102 -8.22 -4.99 -9.08
N ARG A 103 -8.92 -6.00 -9.61
CA ARG A 103 -9.42 -5.99 -10.99
C ARG A 103 -10.94 -5.90 -10.98
N MET A 104 -11.47 -4.68 -10.95
CA MET A 104 -12.90 -4.48 -11.18
C MET A 104 -13.22 -4.91 -12.61
N LEU A 105 -13.76 -6.12 -12.76
CA LEU A 105 -14.44 -6.48 -13.98
C LEU A 105 -15.55 -5.45 -14.18
N SER A 106 -15.68 -4.92 -15.41
CA SER A 106 -16.84 -4.14 -15.84
C SER A 106 -18.06 -5.05 -15.87
N GLN A 107 -18.48 -5.56 -14.71
CA GLN A 107 -19.77 -6.18 -14.57
C GLN A 107 -20.78 -5.04 -14.62
N LYS A 108 -21.50 -4.94 -15.74
CA LYS A 108 -22.83 -4.35 -15.74
C LYS A 108 -23.68 -5.20 -14.79
N LYS A 109 -23.60 -4.93 -13.49
CA LYS A 109 -24.60 -5.43 -12.54
C LYS A 109 -25.87 -4.67 -12.90
N SER A 110 -26.80 -5.37 -13.54
CA SER A 110 -28.22 -5.01 -13.46
C SER A 110 -28.53 -4.79 -11.97
N PRO A 111 -29.34 -3.79 -11.59
CA PRO A 111 -29.70 -3.59 -10.21
C PRO A 111 -30.65 -4.72 -9.80
N GLU A 112 -30.10 -5.91 -9.51
CA GLU A 112 -30.81 -6.84 -8.65
C GLU A 112 -30.81 -6.18 -7.27
N ILE A 113 -31.97 -5.66 -6.90
CA ILE A 113 -32.26 -5.21 -5.54
C ILE A 113 -32.32 -6.49 -4.69
N THR A 114 -31.15 -6.99 -4.29
CA THR A 114 -31.08 -7.96 -3.20
C THR A 114 -31.30 -7.18 -1.91
N SER A 115 -32.28 -7.59 -1.10
CA SER A 115 -32.50 -6.98 0.21
C SER A 115 -31.28 -7.26 1.08
N PHE A 116 -30.51 -6.21 1.41
CA PHE A 116 -29.36 -6.35 2.28
C PHE A 116 -29.82 -6.82 3.66
N LYS A 117 -29.34 -7.99 4.09
CA LYS A 117 -29.84 -8.65 5.30
C LYS A 117 -29.76 -7.78 6.56
N TYR A 118 -28.83 -6.84 6.60
CA TYR A 118 -28.57 -5.97 7.74
C TYR A 118 -28.99 -4.52 7.52
N GLU A 119 -29.95 -4.25 6.63
CA GLU A 119 -30.44 -2.88 6.37
C GLU A 119 -31.02 -2.21 7.63
N ASN A 120 -31.68 -2.98 8.50
CA ASN A 120 -32.40 -2.48 9.67
C ASN A 120 -31.78 -2.94 11.00
N VAL A 121 -30.49 -2.70 11.21
CA VAL A 121 -29.80 -3.04 12.46
C VAL A 121 -29.35 -1.80 13.24
N THR A 122 -29.40 -1.87 14.57
CA THR A 122 -28.80 -0.86 15.45
C THR A 122 -27.33 -1.19 15.67
N VAL A 123 -26.44 -0.24 15.42
CA VAL A 123 -24.99 -0.39 15.58
C VAL A 123 -24.43 0.62 16.59
N PRO A 124 -23.32 0.31 17.28
CA PRO A 124 -22.66 1.29 18.14
C PRO A 124 -22.05 2.43 17.33
N ALA A 125 -21.94 3.60 17.95
CA ALA A 125 -21.34 4.78 17.32
C ALA A 125 -19.85 4.59 16.93
N THR A 126 -19.16 3.66 17.59
CA THR A 126 -17.78 3.27 17.25
C THR A 126 -17.62 1.77 17.36
N MET A 127 -16.82 1.20 16.45
CA MET A 127 -16.44 -0.22 16.47
C MET A 127 -14.98 -0.35 16.08
N ASP A 128 -14.25 -1.19 16.82
CA ASP A 128 -12.86 -1.54 16.52
C ASP A 128 -12.66 -3.05 16.76
N TRP A 129 -12.67 -3.83 15.68
CA TRP A 129 -12.50 -5.29 15.75
C TRP A 129 -11.13 -5.72 16.27
N ARG A 130 -10.10 -4.85 16.22
CA ARG A 130 -8.79 -5.13 16.83
C ARG A 130 -8.91 -5.23 18.34
N LYS A 131 -9.69 -4.34 18.96
CA LYS A 131 -10.00 -4.38 20.41
C LYS A 131 -10.86 -5.58 20.80
N LYS A 132 -11.50 -6.23 19.83
CA LYS A 132 -12.27 -7.47 20.02
C LYS A 132 -11.45 -8.73 19.70
N GLY A 133 -10.18 -8.57 19.31
CA GLY A 133 -9.29 -9.67 18.95
C GLY A 133 -9.69 -10.40 17.69
N ALA A 134 -10.41 -9.75 16.77
CA ALA A 134 -10.89 -10.29 15.49
C ALA A 134 -10.09 -9.81 14.27
N VAL A 135 -8.83 -9.41 14.51
CA VAL A 135 -7.91 -8.95 13.47
C VAL A 135 -6.55 -9.55 13.77
N THR A 136 -5.94 -10.20 12.78
CA THR A 136 -4.58 -10.74 12.83
C THR A 136 -3.52 -9.63 12.78
N ALA A 137 -2.25 -9.98 12.86
CA ALA A 137 -1.17 -9.01 12.67
C ALA A 137 -1.19 -8.46 11.23
N ILE A 138 -0.71 -7.23 11.05
CA ILE A 138 -0.54 -6.63 9.72
C ILE A 138 0.45 -7.49 8.92
N LYS A 139 0.09 -7.82 7.68
CA LYS A 139 0.92 -8.58 6.73
C LYS A 139 1.35 -7.67 5.56
N ASP A 140 2.35 -8.10 4.79
CA ASP A 140 2.87 -7.40 3.60
C ASP A 140 2.75 -8.27 2.36
N GLN A 141 2.01 -7.79 1.35
CA GLN A 141 1.82 -8.47 0.07
C GLN A 141 3.05 -8.40 -0.85
N GLY A 142 4.09 -7.66 -0.50
CA GLY A 142 5.25 -7.49 -1.37
C GLY A 142 4.85 -6.94 -2.75
N GLN A 143 5.64 -7.24 -3.78
CA GLN A 143 5.43 -6.75 -5.15
C GLN A 143 4.38 -7.55 -5.95
N CYS A 144 3.57 -8.36 -5.27
CA CYS A 144 2.51 -9.16 -5.86
C CYS A 144 1.18 -8.39 -5.80
N GLY A 145 0.45 -8.32 -6.91
CA GLY A 145 -0.89 -7.71 -6.99
C GLY A 145 -1.99 -8.56 -6.35
N CYS A 146 -1.74 -9.18 -5.21
CA CYS A 146 -2.69 -10.09 -4.55
C CYS A 146 -3.46 -9.44 -3.40
N CYS A 147 -3.64 -8.12 -3.40
CA CYS A 147 -4.41 -7.41 -2.36
C CYS A 147 -5.83 -7.96 -2.17
N TRP A 148 -6.41 -8.52 -3.25
CA TRP A 148 -7.69 -9.21 -3.24
C TRP A 148 -7.69 -10.44 -2.31
N ALA A 149 -6.61 -11.24 -2.35
CA ALA A 149 -6.45 -12.43 -1.51
C ALA A 149 -6.30 -12.04 -0.03
N PHE A 150 -5.45 -11.05 0.27
CA PHE A 150 -5.29 -10.52 1.64
C PHE A 150 -6.60 -9.99 2.21
N SER A 151 -7.38 -9.28 1.40
CA SER A 151 -8.68 -8.75 1.80
C SER A 151 -9.68 -9.86 2.13
N ALA A 152 -9.80 -10.87 1.26
CA ALA A 152 -10.70 -12.01 1.46
C ALA A 152 -10.27 -12.88 2.66
N VAL A 153 -8.96 -13.11 2.82
CA VAL A 153 -8.40 -13.83 3.98
C VAL A 153 -8.73 -13.08 5.26
N ALA A 154 -8.38 -11.80 5.39
CA ALA A 154 -8.61 -11.03 6.61
C ALA A 154 -10.10 -10.99 7.02
N ALA A 155 -11.00 -10.88 6.03
CA ALA A 155 -12.44 -10.97 6.28
C ALA A 155 -12.85 -12.36 6.82
N THR A 156 -12.29 -13.43 6.25
CA THR A 156 -12.52 -14.82 6.66
C THR A 156 -11.97 -15.11 8.06
N GLU A 157 -10.77 -14.62 8.38
CA GLU A 157 -10.16 -14.72 9.71
C GLU A 157 -11.02 -14.02 10.77
N GLY A 158 -11.46 -12.79 10.47
CA GLY A 158 -12.29 -11.98 11.36
C GLY A 158 -13.65 -12.62 11.64
N ILE A 159 -14.36 -13.09 10.61
CA ILE A 159 -15.65 -13.75 10.81
C ILE A 159 -15.50 -15.10 11.52
N ASN A 160 -14.42 -15.84 11.27
CA ASN A 160 -14.13 -17.07 12.00
C ASN A 160 -13.97 -16.78 13.50
N LYS A 161 -13.21 -15.74 13.87
CA LYS A 161 -13.08 -15.32 15.27
C LYS A 161 -14.43 -14.94 15.88
N ILE A 162 -15.25 -14.17 15.16
CA ILE A 162 -16.57 -13.73 15.64
C ILE A 162 -17.49 -14.92 15.89
N LYS A 163 -17.46 -15.93 15.01
CA LYS A 163 -18.39 -17.08 15.07
C LYS A 163 -17.93 -18.20 15.99
N THR A 164 -16.62 -18.45 16.07
CA THR A 164 -16.06 -19.62 16.76
C THR A 164 -15.28 -19.26 18.02
N GLY A 165 -14.93 -17.98 18.20
CA GLY A 165 -14.04 -17.53 19.27
C GLY A 165 -12.55 -17.73 18.96
N THR A 166 -12.18 -18.35 17.83
CA THR A 166 -10.78 -18.65 17.48
C THR A 166 -10.29 -17.75 16.34
N LEU A 167 -9.21 -17.01 16.58
CA LEU A 167 -8.54 -16.23 15.54
C LEU A 167 -7.45 -17.12 14.94
N ILE A 168 -7.52 -17.37 13.64
CA ILE A 168 -6.60 -18.24 12.90
C ILE A 168 -5.98 -17.39 11.81
N SER A 169 -4.66 -17.49 11.63
CA SER A 169 -3.99 -16.90 10.46
C SER A 169 -4.14 -17.86 9.29
N LEU A 170 -4.88 -17.46 8.25
CA LEU A 170 -5.14 -18.26 7.05
C LEU A 170 -4.16 -17.87 5.94
N SER A 171 -4.04 -18.76 4.94
CA SER A 171 -3.09 -18.60 3.85
C SER A 171 -3.62 -17.71 2.73
N GLU A 172 -2.95 -16.59 2.48
CA GLU A 172 -3.15 -15.83 1.25
C GLU A 172 -2.60 -16.56 0.02
N GLN A 173 -1.51 -17.32 0.18
CA GLN A 173 -0.86 -18.01 -0.92
C GLN A 173 -1.73 -19.12 -1.51
N GLU A 174 -2.55 -19.78 -0.70
CA GLU A 174 -3.53 -20.74 -1.20
C GLU A 174 -4.48 -20.08 -2.21
N LEU A 175 -5.00 -18.88 -1.92
CA LEU A 175 -5.81 -18.15 -2.90
C LEU A 175 -5.01 -17.77 -4.14
N VAL A 176 -3.79 -17.23 -3.96
CA VAL A 176 -2.92 -16.84 -5.08
C VAL A 176 -2.64 -18.00 -6.02
N ASP A 177 -2.38 -19.20 -5.49
CA ASP A 177 -1.98 -20.36 -6.29
C ASP A 177 -3.16 -21.20 -6.79
N CYS A 178 -4.29 -21.23 -6.07
CA CYS A 178 -5.38 -22.19 -6.30
C CYS A 178 -6.67 -21.56 -6.85
N ASP A 179 -6.93 -20.27 -6.65
CA ASP A 179 -8.07 -19.60 -7.29
C ASP A 179 -7.73 -19.14 -8.70
N THR A 180 -7.51 -20.10 -9.59
CA THR A 180 -7.12 -19.83 -10.98
C THR A 180 -8.32 -19.73 -11.92
N SER A 181 -9.55 -19.78 -11.39
CA SER A 181 -10.75 -19.93 -12.21
C SER A 181 -11.33 -18.59 -12.67
N SER A 182 -11.07 -17.53 -11.92
CA SER A 182 -11.55 -16.16 -12.18
C SER A 182 -10.49 -15.12 -11.81
N ASP A 183 -9.63 -15.41 -10.83
CA ASP A 183 -8.50 -14.58 -10.44
C ASP A 183 -7.20 -15.00 -11.13
N MET A 184 -6.23 -14.09 -11.13
CA MET A 184 -4.95 -14.22 -11.84
C MET A 184 -3.77 -13.99 -10.90
N GLY A 185 -3.84 -14.55 -9.68
CA GLY A 185 -2.74 -14.54 -8.72
C GLY A 185 -2.18 -13.13 -8.46
N CYS A 186 -0.88 -12.95 -8.70
CA CYS A 186 -0.18 -11.68 -8.57
C CYS A 186 -0.54 -10.65 -9.64
N GLU A 187 -1.18 -11.04 -10.74
CA GLU A 187 -1.65 -10.07 -11.72
C GLU A 187 -2.98 -9.43 -11.33
N GLY A 188 -3.70 -10.00 -10.36
CA GLY A 188 -4.87 -9.38 -9.75
C GLY A 188 -6.12 -10.26 -9.70
N GLY A 189 -7.13 -9.77 -8.98
CA GLY A 189 -8.35 -10.51 -8.70
C GLY A 189 -9.43 -9.74 -7.93
N LEU A 190 -10.49 -10.45 -7.53
CA LEU A 190 -11.67 -9.95 -6.84
C LEU A 190 -11.98 -10.75 -5.57
N MET A 191 -12.32 -10.04 -4.49
CA MET A 191 -12.67 -10.67 -3.21
C MET A 191 -13.90 -11.59 -3.34
N ASP A 192 -14.86 -11.25 -4.18
CA ASP A 192 -16.06 -12.07 -4.43
C ASP A 192 -15.70 -13.44 -5.01
N ASP A 193 -14.75 -13.48 -5.94
CA ASP A 193 -14.30 -14.71 -6.59
C ASP A 193 -13.49 -15.56 -5.60
N ALA A 194 -12.61 -14.91 -4.82
CA ALA A 194 -11.97 -15.55 -3.68
C ALA A 194 -12.98 -16.14 -2.68
N PHE A 195 -14.05 -15.43 -2.32
CA PHE A 195 -15.07 -15.97 -1.42
C PHE A 195 -15.80 -17.17 -2.05
N LYS A 196 -16.11 -17.15 -3.35
CA LYS A 196 -16.67 -18.31 -4.06
C LYS A 196 -15.71 -19.48 -4.03
N PHE A 197 -14.41 -19.24 -4.25
CA PHE A 197 -13.38 -20.26 -4.11
C PHE A 197 -13.40 -20.87 -2.72
N ILE A 198 -13.34 -20.07 -1.65
CA ILE A 198 -13.32 -20.58 -0.26
C ILE A 198 -14.56 -21.44 0.03
N ILE A 199 -15.74 -21.04 -0.45
CA ILE A 199 -16.98 -21.81 -0.29
C ILE A 199 -16.89 -23.14 -1.03
N LYS A 200 -16.49 -23.12 -2.31
CA LYS A 200 -16.36 -24.31 -3.16
C LYS A 200 -15.27 -25.26 -2.66
N ASN A 201 -14.18 -24.69 -2.15
CA ASN A 201 -13.05 -25.41 -1.59
C ASN A 201 -13.31 -25.94 -0.17
N HIS A 202 -14.48 -25.63 0.42
CA HIS A 202 -14.85 -26.00 1.78
C HIS A 202 -13.99 -25.38 2.90
N GLY A 203 -13.08 -24.46 2.56
CA GLY A 203 -12.30 -23.64 3.49
C GLY A 203 -10.93 -23.26 2.94
N LEU A 204 -10.17 -22.58 3.78
CA LEU A 204 -8.75 -22.29 3.58
C LEU A 204 -7.92 -22.98 4.65
N THR A 205 -6.68 -23.33 4.31
CA THR A 205 -5.65 -23.76 5.23
C THR A 205 -5.00 -22.59 5.98
N THR A 206 -4.11 -22.94 6.92
CA THR A 206 -3.38 -21.95 7.72
C THR A 206 -2.19 -21.37 6.98
N GLU A 207 -1.81 -20.14 7.34
CA GLU A 207 -0.57 -19.51 6.88
C GLU A 207 0.66 -20.39 7.18
N SER A 208 0.68 -21.06 8.34
CA SER A 208 1.78 -21.97 8.68
C SER A 208 1.88 -23.21 7.79
N ASN A 209 0.75 -23.73 7.29
CA ASN A 209 0.73 -24.90 6.42
C ASN A 209 1.08 -24.52 4.97
N TYR A 210 0.58 -23.37 4.52
CA TYR A 210 0.82 -22.83 3.18
C TYR A 210 1.34 -21.38 3.25
N PRO A 211 2.64 -21.19 3.54
CA PRO A 211 3.19 -19.86 3.79
C PRO A 211 3.25 -18.97 2.56
N TYR A 212 3.05 -17.67 2.76
CA TYR A 212 3.14 -16.64 1.74
C TYR A 212 4.53 -16.56 1.09
N GLN A 213 4.54 -16.55 -0.23
CA GLN A 213 5.74 -16.47 -1.07
C GLN A 213 5.80 -15.17 -1.89
N GLY A 214 4.67 -14.48 -2.08
CA GLY A 214 4.63 -13.23 -2.83
C GLY A 214 4.90 -13.39 -4.33
N THR A 215 4.67 -14.58 -4.87
CA THR A 215 4.77 -14.89 -6.30
C THR A 215 3.70 -15.90 -6.65
N ASP A 216 3.35 -16.00 -7.93
CA ASP A 216 2.53 -17.09 -8.42
C ASP A 216 3.29 -18.42 -8.31
N SER A 217 2.56 -19.48 -7.95
CA SER A 217 3.05 -20.85 -7.98
C SER A 217 1.93 -21.81 -8.38
N THR A 218 2.28 -23.08 -8.52
CA THR A 218 1.28 -24.12 -8.75
C THR A 218 0.57 -24.47 -7.44
N CYS A 219 -0.76 -24.55 -7.48
CA CYS A 219 -1.57 -24.99 -6.35
C CYS A 219 -1.05 -26.30 -5.73
N LYS A 220 -0.72 -26.25 -4.44
CA LYS A 220 -0.27 -27.41 -3.67
C LYS A 220 -1.47 -28.10 -3.02
N THR A 221 -2.21 -28.89 -3.82
CA THR A 221 -3.45 -29.58 -3.42
C THR A 221 -3.34 -30.39 -2.12
N GLY A 222 -2.20 -31.03 -1.87
CA GLY A 222 -1.96 -31.75 -0.62
C GLY A 222 -1.95 -30.86 0.63
N LYS A 223 -1.59 -29.58 0.51
CA LYS A 223 -1.65 -28.59 1.59
C LYS A 223 -3.01 -27.91 1.67
N GLU A 224 -3.54 -27.54 0.51
CA GLU A 224 -4.85 -26.89 0.34
C GLU A 224 -5.99 -27.71 0.96
N SER A 225 -5.98 -29.04 0.78
CA SER A 225 -6.98 -29.96 1.37
C SER A 225 -7.04 -30.02 2.90
N SER A 226 -6.11 -29.36 3.61
CA SER A 226 -6.12 -29.25 5.08
C SER A 226 -6.83 -27.97 5.54
N HIS A 227 -8.15 -27.92 5.41
CA HIS A 227 -8.94 -26.72 5.74
C HIS A 227 -8.97 -26.42 7.26
N ALA A 228 -8.73 -25.17 7.61
CA ALA A 228 -8.69 -24.64 8.98
C ALA A 228 -9.89 -23.74 9.32
N ALA A 229 -10.39 -22.97 8.34
CA ALA A 229 -11.59 -22.15 8.50
C ALA A 229 -12.36 -22.06 7.18
N LYS A 230 -13.67 -21.81 7.26
CA LYS A 230 -14.54 -21.72 6.09
C LYS A 230 -15.61 -20.66 6.25
N ILE A 231 -16.12 -20.20 5.12
CA ILE A 231 -17.35 -19.41 5.00
C ILE A 231 -18.38 -20.18 4.18
N THR A 232 -19.65 -19.83 4.32
CA THR A 232 -20.76 -20.47 3.59
C THR A 232 -21.43 -19.54 2.59
N SER A 233 -21.19 -18.23 2.71
CA SER A 233 -21.78 -17.19 1.89
C SER A 233 -20.98 -15.89 2.05
N TYR A 234 -21.15 -14.98 1.10
CA TYR A 234 -20.75 -13.58 1.20
C TYR A 234 -21.90 -12.71 0.67
N GLU A 235 -21.88 -11.42 0.96
CA GLU A 235 -22.92 -10.48 0.55
C GLU A 235 -22.26 -9.12 0.24
N ASP A 236 -22.67 -8.51 -0.87
CA ASP A 236 -22.24 -7.16 -1.22
C ASP A 236 -22.97 -6.13 -0.36
N VAL A 237 -22.23 -5.19 0.21
CA VAL A 237 -22.83 -4.03 0.89
C VAL A 237 -23.30 -3.05 -0.19
N PRO A 238 -24.59 -2.63 -0.20
CA PRO A 238 -25.08 -1.62 -1.14
C PRO A 238 -24.29 -0.31 -1.05
N ALA A 239 -24.15 0.36 -2.20
CA ALA A 239 -23.44 1.63 -2.33
C ALA A 239 -24.23 2.82 -1.76
#